data_AF-A0A1Q8G354-F1
#
_entry.id   AF-A0A1Q8G354-F1
#
_cell.length_a   1.000
_cell.length_b   1.000
_cell.length_c   1.000
_cell.angle_alpha   90.00
_cell.angle_beta   90.00
_cell.angle_gamma   90.00
#
_symmetry.space_group_name_H-M   'P 1'
#
loop_
_entity.id
_entity.type
_entity.pdbx_description
1 polymer ?
#
loop_
_entity_poly.entity_id
_entity_poly.type
_entity_poly.pdbx_seq_one_letter_code
_entity_poly.pdbx_strand_id
1 'polypeptide(L)'
;MSNQKRYPTLAEYRESRKRCHYRDLIKTGDEIAASFCGIASEDLNGTNPHADRELIQKRLDTEVLAYNNAGADQGEPSEFIEILDNGDYYLILGNYERTASDEAGLAELEVELYEWMVAEGDPHLDLDDSDEPDEGPRPC
;
A
#
# COMPACT_ATOMS: atom_id res chain seq x y z
N MET A 1 -23.95 12.95 -12.14
CA MET A 1 -23.72 12.84 -10.69
C MET A 1 -22.29 12.36 -10.54
N SER A 2 -21.38 13.28 -10.22
CA SER A 2 -19.97 12.92 -10.00
C SER A 2 -19.91 12.10 -8.73
N ASN A 3 -19.65 10.79 -8.84
CA ASN A 3 -19.25 9.97 -7.70
C ASN A 3 -17.84 10.43 -7.31
N GLN A 4 -17.76 11.43 -6.44
CA GLN A 4 -16.49 11.85 -5.88
C GLN A 4 -15.99 10.69 -5.00
N LYS A 5 -14.88 10.06 -5.41
CA LYS A 5 -14.19 9.04 -4.61
C LYS A 5 -13.91 9.67 -3.24
N ARG A 6 -14.56 9.17 -2.20
CA ARG A 6 -14.24 9.54 -0.81
C ARG A 6 -13.16 8.58 -0.33
N TYR A 7 -11.98 9.11 -0.02
CA TYR A 7 -10.97 8.36 0.72
C TYR A 7 -11.47 8.05 2.14
N PRO A 8 -11.16 6.86 2.69
CA PRO A 8 -11.47 6.57 4.08
C PRO A 8 -10.67 7.52 4.97
N THR A 9 -11.12 7.79 6.19
CA THR A 9 -10.25 8.43 7.20
C THR A 9 -9.17 7.45 7.64
N LEU A 10 -8.07 7.95 8.23
CA LEU A 10 -7.02 7.09 8.81
C LEU A 10 -7.59 6.08 9.84
N ALA A 11 -8.62 6.47 10.59
CA ALA A 11 -9.29 5.58 11.53
C ALA A 11 -10.02 4.43 10.80
N GLU A 12 -10.87 4.76 9.82
CA GLU A 12 -11.57 3.76 8.99
C GLU A 12 -10.57 2.85 8.25
N TYR A 13 -9.45 3.40 7.79
CA TYR A 13 -8.37 2.67 7.14
C TYR A 13 -7.72 1.65 8.08
N ARG A 14 -7.37 2.07 9.30
CA ARG A 14 -6.86 1.15 10.34
C ARG A 14 -7.87 0.11 10.77
N GLU A 15 -9.15 0.45 10.83
CA GLU A 15 -10.22 -0.51 11.12
C GLU A 15 -10.37 -1.57 10.03
N SER A 16 -9.98 -1.25 8.78
CA SER A 16 -9.97 -2.21 7.68
C SER A 16 -8.82 -3.24 7.75
N ARG A 17 -7.83 -2.99 8.63
CA ARG A 17 -6.63 -3.82 8.78
C ARG A 17 -7.00 -5.27 9.02
N LYS A 18 -6.49 -6.14 8.15
CA LYS A 18 -6.69 -7.58 8.23
C LYS A 18 -5.36 -8.30 8.14
N ARG A 19 -5.09 -9.17 9.10
CA ARG A 19 -3.98 -10.11 9.01
C ARG A 19 -4.34 -11.25 8.06
N CYS A 20 -3.51 -11.49 7.05
CA CYS A 20 -3.66 -12.57 6.07
C CYS A 20 -2.28 -12.97 5.52
N HIS A 21 -2.24 -13.72 4.43
CA HIS A 21 -1.00 -14.09 3.73
C HIS A 21 -0.97 -13.53 2.31
N TYR A 22 0.21 -13.48 1.69
CA TYR A 22 0.30 -13.04 0.30
C TYR A 22 -0.54 -13.85 -0.69
N ARG A 23 -0.78 -15.16 -0.48
CA ARG A 23 -1.73 -15.93 -1.32
C ARG A 23 -3.15 -15.36 -1.32
N ASP A 24 -3.52 -14.64 -0.27
CA ASP A 24 -4.83 -14.02 -0.15
C ASP A 24 -4.90 -12.75 -1.00
N LEU A 25 -3.75 -12.13 -1.30
CA LEU A 25 -3.60 -10.91 -2.11
C LEU A 25 -3.21 -11.18 -3.57
N ILE A 26 -2.47 -12.26 -3.84
CA ILE A 26 -1.94 -12.60 -5.16
C ILE A 26 -2.82 -13.67 -5.79
N LYS A 27 -3.56 -13.31 -6.86
CA LYS A 27 -4.46 -14.23 -7.57
C LYS A 27 -3.95 -14.57 -8.96
N THR A 28 -3.43 -13.57 -9.66
CA THR A 28 -3.11 -13.63 -11.08
C THR A 28 -1.63 -13.40 -11.36
N GLY A 29 -0.91 -12.76 -10.44
CA GLY A 29 0.49 -12.39 -10.63
C GLY A 29 0.68 -10.96 -11.15
N ASP A 30 -0.40 -10.25 -11.44
CA ASP A 30 -0.39 -8.85 -11.90
C ASP A 30 -0.60 -7.86 -10.75
N GLU A 31 -0.83 -8.35 -9.53
CA GLU A 31 -1.06 -7.53 -8.35
C GLU A 31 0.23 -6.88 -7.82
N ILE A 32 0.10 -5.76 -7.09
CA ILE A 32 1.25 -5.08 -6.43
C ILE A 32 2.00 -6.05 -5.51
N ALA A 33 1.25 -6.86 -4.75
CA ALA A 33 1.81 -7.91 -3.90
C ALA A 33 2.62 -8.95 -4.69
N ALA A 34 2.21 -9.28 -5.91
CA ALA A 34 2.91 -10.23 -6.75
C ALA A 34 4.26 -9.69 -7.21
N SER A 35 4.27 -8.44 -7.67
CA SER A 35 5.49 -7.71 -8.03
C SER A 35 6.45 -7.60 -6.84
N PHE A 36 5.93 -7.26 -5.66
CA PHE A 36 6.70 -7.21 -4.42
C PHE A 36 7.35 -8.57 -4.09
N CYS A 37 6.59 -9.66 -4.19
CA CYS A 37 7.10 -11.00 -3.93
C CYS A 37 8.01 -11.56 -5.05
N GLY A 38 8.12 -10.86 -6.18
CA GLY A 38 8.79 -11.36 -7.38
C GLY A 38 8.10 -12.59 -7.99
N ILE A 39 6.77 -12.67 -7.87
CA ILE A 39 5.95 -13.77 -8.37
C ILE A 39 5.24 -13.31 -9.64
N ALA A 40 5.53 -13.95 -10.77
CA ALA A 40 4.85 -13.71 -12.03
C ALA A 40 3.64 -14.66 -12.22
N SER A 41 2.76 -14.34 -13.17
CA SER A 41 1.63 -15.22 -13.53
C SER A 41 2.08 -16.63 -13.96
N GLU A 42 3.23 -16.73 -14.63
CA GLU A 42 3.85 -17.99 -15.08
C GLU A 42 4.32 -18.86 -13.90
N ASP A 43 4.68 -18.21 -12.79
CA ASP A 43 5.02 -18.88 -11.54
C ASP A 43 3.75 -19.46 -10.91
N LEU A 44 2.63 -18.74 -10.91
CA LEU A 44 1.38 -19.24 -10.32
C LEU A 44 0.74 -20.38 -11.12
N ASN A 45 0.75 -20.26 -12.46
CA ASN A 45 0.06 -21.22 -13.33
C ASN A 45 0.89 -22.48 -13.68
N GLY A 46 2.14 -22.56 -13.20
CA GLY A 46 3.00 -23.73 -13.42
C GLY A 46 3.80 -23.72 -14.73
N THR A 47 3.72 -22.65 -15.53
CA THR A 47 4.35 -22.61 -16.87
C THR A 47 5.78 -22.11 -16.87
N ASN A 48 6.26 -21.45 -15.80
CA ASN A 48 7.68 -21.12 -15.64
C ASN A 48 8.48 -22.37 -15.18
N PRO A 49 9.36 -22.93 -16.03
CA PRO A 49 10.17 -24.11 -15.68
C PRO A 49 11.36 -23.77 -14.77
N HIS A 50 11.69 -22.50 -14.61
CA HIS A 50 12.78 -22.00 -13.77
C HIS A 50 12.30 -21.53 -12.38
N ALA A 51 11.00 -21.58 -12.15
CA ALA A 51 10.38 -21.20 -10.88
C ALA A 51 10.88 -22.07 -9.72
N ASP A 52 11.42 -21.43 -8.68
CA ASP A 52 11.67 -22.09 -7.40
C ASP A 52 10.35 -22.20 -6.64
N ARG A 53 9.71 -23.36 -6.78
CA ARG A 53 8.37 -23.63 -6.23
C ARG A 53 8.35 -23.56 -4.70
N GLU A 54 9.44 -23.95 -4.04
CA GLU A 54 9.52 -23.90 -2.58
C GLU A 54 9.62 -22.45 -2.10
N LEU A 55 10.46 -21.64 -2.76
CA LEU A 55 10.59 -20.22 -2.45
C LEU A 55 9.28 -19.45 -2.71
N ILE A 56 8.61 -19.72 -3.83
CA ILE A 56 7.31 -19.12 -4.15
C ILE A 56 6.28 -19.49 -3.07
N GLN A 57 6.21 -20.77 -2.70
CA GLN A 57 5.30 -21.23 -1.66
C GLN A 57 5.60 -20.52 -0.32
N LYS A 58 6.87 -20.42 0.07
CA LYS A 58 7.30 -19.70 1.27
C LYS A 58 6.88 -18.23 1.24
N ARG A 59 7.01 -17.54 0.10
CA ARG A 59 6.53 -16.17 -0.06
C ARG A 59 5.01 -16.07 0.03
N LEU A 60 4.27 -16.98 -0.62
CA LEU A 60 2.81 -17.03 -0.52
C LEU A 60 2.29 -17.38 0.89
N ASP A 61 3.12 -18.01 1.73
CA ASP A 61 2.91 -18.30 3.15
C ASP A 61 3.40 -17.18 4.09
N THR A 62 3.99 -16.09 3.58
CA THR A 62 4.40 -14.96 4.43
C THR A 62 3.17 -14.16 4.86
N GLU A 63 3.12 -13.82 6.14
CA GLU A 63 2.03 -13.06 6.75
C GLU A 63 2.16 -11.57 6.45
N VAL A 64 1.01 -10.91 6.31
CA VAL A 64 0.91 -9.49 6.03
C VAL A 64 -0.28 -8.88 6.78
N LEU A 65 -0.20 -7.58 7.04
CA LEU A 65 -1.32 -6.74 7.41
C LEU A 65 -1.81 -6.05 6.13
N ALA A 66 -3.00 -6.40 5.67
CA ALA A 66 -3.61 -5.88 4.46
C ALA A 66 -4.68 -4.84 4.80
N TYR A 67 -4.81 -3.81 3.96
CA TYR A 67 -5.71 -2.68 4.17
C TYR A 67 -6.55 -2.43 2.92
N ASN A 68 -7.78 -1.97 3.12
CA ASN A 68 -8.69 -1.70 2.00
C ASN A 68 -8.60 -0.22 1.59
N ASN A 69 -8.41 0.01 0.30
CA ASN A 69 -8.59 1.31 -0.31
C ASN A 69 -10.06 1.49 -0.73
N ALA A 70 -10.69 2.60 -0.31
CA ALA A 70 -12.06 2.93 -0.75
C ALA A 70 -12.17 3.25 -2.26
N GLY A 71 -11.03 3.33 -2.96
CA GLY A 71 -10.94 3.58 -4.40
C GLY A 71 -10.53 2.38 -5.25
N ALA A 72 -10.15 1.24 -4.68
CA ALA A 72 -9.95 0.01 -5.44
C ALA A 72 -11.32 -0.54 -5.83
N ASP A 73 -11.51 -0.86 -7.12
CA ASP A 73 -12.70 -1.55 -7.58
C ASP A 73 -12.88 -2.83 -6.74
N GLN A 74 -13.92 -2.85 -5.90
CA GLN A 74 -14.44 -4.02 -5.20
C GLN A 74 -13.65 -4.58 -4.01
N GLY A 75 -13.24 -3.76 -3.03
CA GLY A 75 -13.06 -4.23 -1.65
C GLY A 75 -12.00 -5.33 -1.43
N GLU A 76 -11.11 -5.51 -2.40
CA GLU A 76 -9.91 -6.30 -2.24
C GLU A 76 -8.79 -5.38 -1.74
N PRO A 77 -8.03 -5.81 -0.72
CA PRO A 77 -6.93 -5.02 -0.20
C PRO A 77 -5.83 -4.84 -1.25
N SER A 78 -5.44 -3.59 -1.49
CA SER A 78 -4.38 -3.19 -2.41
C SER A 78 -3.08 -2.84 -1.71
N GLU A 79 -3.16 -2.47 -0.43
CA GLU A 79 -2.05 -2.01 0.39
C GLU A 79 -1.75 -3.01 1.49
N PHE A 80 -0.47 -3.18 1.82
CA PHE A 80 -0.04 -4.15 2.81
C PHE A 80 1.27 -3.75 3.52
N ILE A 81 1.46 -4.32 4.71
CA ILE A 81 2.70 -4.29 5.50
C ILE A 81 3.10 -5.74 5.77
N GLU A 82 4.33 -6.14 5.42
CA GLU A 82 4.85 -7.48 5.66
C GLU A 82 5.13 -7.70 7.15
N ILE A 83 4.81 -8.89 7.66
CA ILE A 83 5.20 -9.35 8.99
C ILE A 83 6.40 -10.28 8.81
N LEU A 84 7.56 -9.86 9.31
CA LEU A 84 8.80 -10.62 9.25
C LEU A 84 8.79 -11.78 10.27
N ASP A 85 9.66 -12.78 10.07
CA ASP A 85 9.76 -13.97 10.93
C ASP A 85 10.05 -13.64 12.41
N ASN A 86 10.66 -12.48 12.69
CA ASN A 86 10.94 -11.99 14.04
C ASN A 86 9.77 -11.20 14.66
N GLY A 87 8.66 -11.02 13.94
CA GLY A 87 7.49 -10.25 14.34
C GLY A 87 7.57 -8.75 14.02
N ASP A 88 8.64 -8.28 13.38
CA ASP A 88 8.75 -6.90 12.92
C ASP A 88 7.82 -6.65 11.73
N TYR A 89 7.39 -5.40 11.61
CA TYR A 89 6.58 -4.90 10.51
C TYR A 89 7.46 -4.21 9.48
N TYR A 90 7.27 -4.53 8.20
CA TYR A 90 8.08 -4.01 7.10
C TYR A 90 7.20 -3.41 6.01
N LEU A 91 7.45 -2.13 5.73
CA LEU A 91 6.77 -1.34 4.73
C LEU A 91 7.72 -1.02 3.58
N ILE A 92 7.27 -1.23 2.34
CA ILE A 92 7.93 -0.72 1.13
C ILE A 92 6.95 0.16 0.36
N LEU A 93 7.39 1.36 0.00
CA LEU A 93 6.68 2.31 -0.86
C LEU A 93 7.65 2.81 -1.95
N GLY A 94 7.60 2.21 -3.14
CA GLY A 94 8.55 2.53 -4.21
C GLY A 94 10.00 2.25 -3.82
N ASN A 95 10.83 3.29 -3.69
CA ASN A 95 12.23 3.20 -3.25
C ASN A 95 12.41 3.43 -1.74
N TYR A 96 11.30 3.62 -1.01
CA TYR A 96 11.31 3.84 0.43
C TYR A 96 11.03 2.52 1.15
N GLU A 97 11.80 2.25 2.18
CA GLU A 97 11.66 1.06 3.01
C GLU A 97 11.77 1.46 4.48
N ARG A 98 10.89 0.92 5.33
CA ARG A 98 10.93 1.15 6.77
C ARG A 98 10.48 -0.08 7.54
N THR A 99 11.12 -0.30 8.69
CA THR A 99 10.74 -1.35 9.64
C THR A 99 10.31 -0.77 10.99
N ALA A 100 9.45 -1.50 11.68
CA ALA A 100 9.04 -1.23 13.06
C ALA A 100 8.97 -2.55 13.85
N SER A 101 9.37 -2.53 15.13
CA SER A 101 9.39 -3.72 15.99
C SER A 101 8.29 -3.73 17.06
N ASP A 102 7.40 -2.74 17.04
CA ASP A 102 6.36 -2.56 18.05
C ASP A 102 5.11 -1.88 17.46
N GLU A 103 4.01 -1.93 18.21
CA GLU A 103 2.71 -1.38 17.77
C GLU A 103 2.72 0.14 17.57
N ALA A 104 3.56 0.90 18.28
CA ALA A 104 3.65 2.34 18.08
C ALA A 104 4.36 2.64 16.74
N GLY A 105 5.43 1.90 16.44
CA GLY A 105 6.08 1.95 15.14
C GLY A 105 5.16 1.48 14.00
N LEU A 106 4.37 0.42 14.21
CA LEU A 106 3.35 -0.01 13.25
C LEU A 106 2.33 1.11 12.96
N ALA A 107 1.88 1.81 14.01
CA ALA A 107 0.95 2.92 13.84
C ALA A 107 1.56 4.03 12.96
N GLU A 108 2.87 4.30 13.05
CA GLU A 108 3.55 5.24 12.15
C GLU A 108 3.63 4.71 10.71
N LEU A 109 3.95 3.42 10.51
CA LEU A 109 3.92 2.80 9.17
C LEU A 109 2.53 2.88 8.53
N GLU A 110 1.48 2.68 9.32
CA GLU A 110 0.09 2.81 8.85
C GLU A 110 -0.25 4.24 8.42
N VAL A 111 0.30 5.25 9.11
CA VAL A 111 0.13 6.66 8.70
C VAL A 111 0.82 6.89 7.37
N GLU A 112 2.08 6.47 7.23
CA GLU A 112 2.85 6.66 6.00
C GLU A 112 2.18 5.98 4.80
N LEU A 113 1.74 4.72 4.98
CA LEU A 113 1.04 3.97 3.95
C LEU A 113 -0.29 4.63 3.57
N TYR A 114 -1.03 5.15 4.55
CA TYR A 114 -2.28 5.90 4.31
C TYR A 114 -2.03 7.22 3.58
N GLU A 115 -1.03 8.00 3.98
CA GLU A 115 -0.69 9.27 3.34
C GLU A 115 -0.25 9.05 1.89
N TRP A 116 0.53 8.00 1.62
CA TRP A 116 0.91 7.61 0.27
C TRP A 116 -0.31 7.23 -0.58
N MET A 117 -1.23 6.44 -0.03
CA MET A 117 -2.48 6.06 -0.70
C MET A 117 -3.34 7.28 -1.06
N VAL A 118 -3.45 8.25 -0.16
CA VAL A 118 -4.20 9.49 -0.42
C VAL A 118 -3.50 10.35 -1.48
N ALA A 119 -2.17 10.46 -1.43
CA ALA A 119 -1.39 11.26 -2.37
C ALA A 119 -1.42 10.69 -3.81
N GLU A 120 -1.23 9.37 -3.98
CA GLU A 120 -1.33 8.72 -5.31
C GLU A 120 -2.75 8.76 -5.87
N GLY A 121 -3.74 8.76 -4.99
CA GLY A 121 -5.15 8.82 -5.35
C GLY A 121 -5.64 10.22 -5.77
N ASP A 122 -4.93 11.28 -5.42
CA ASP A 122 -5.29 12.66 -5.75
C ASP A 122 -4.20 13.33 -6.59
N PRO A 123 -4.30 13.29 -7.95
CA PRO A 123 -3.36 13.98 -8.83
C PRO A 123 -3.48 15.52 -8.77
N HIS A 124 -4.30 16.08 -7.87
CA HIS A 124 -4.53 17.51 -7.71
C HIS A 124 -4.03 18.12 -6.40
N LEU A 125 -3.22 17.39 -5.62
CA LEU A 125 -2.24 18.03 -4.73
C LEU A 125 -1.02 18.52 -5.53
N ASP A 126 -1.27 19.22 -6.63
CA ASP A 126 -0.34 20.26 -7.06
C ASP A 126 -0.29 21.23 -5.88
N LEU A 127 0.88 21.32 -5.27
CA LEU A 127 1.23 22.37 -4.33
C LEU A 127 0.81 23.70 -4.96
N ASP A 128 -0.29 24.27 -4.48
CA ASP A 128 -0.65 25.66 -4.73
C ASP A 128 0.39 26.51 -3.98
N ASP A 129 1.60 26.58 -4.54
CA ASP A 129 2.61 27.60 -4.29
C ASP A 129 2.04 28.91 -4.84
N SER A 130 1.02 29.46 -4.19
CA SER A 130 0.42 30.76 -4.50
C SER A 130 -0.33 31.37 -3.31
N ASP A 131 0.31 31.39 -2.14
CA ASP A 131 0.05 32.46 -1.17
C ASP A 131 1.20 33.48 -1.27
N GLU A 132 1.31 34.13 -2.45
CA GLU A 132 1.97 35.43 -2.48
C GLU A 132 1.09 36.38 -1.65
N PRO A 133 1.59 36.99 -0.56
CA PRO A 133 0.79 37.94 0.17
C PRO A 133 0.49 39.13 -0.74
N ASP A 134 -0.80 39.41 -0.90
CA ASP A 134 -1.35 40.60 -1.56
C ASP A 134 -0.71 41.87 -0.97
N GLU A 135 0.41 42.31 -1.56
CA GLU A 135 0.93 43.66 -1.38
C GLU A 135 -0.08 44.60 -2.04
N GLY A 136 -1.04 45.05 -1.24
CA GLY A 136 -2.04 46.04 -1.62
C GLY A 136 -1.43 47.29 -2.30
N PRO A 137 -2.25 48.08 -2.99
CA PRO A 137 -1.77 49.07 -3.94
C PRO A 137 -0.89 50.12 -3.26
N ARG A 138 0.35 50.25 -3.75
CA ARG A 138 1.26 51.34 -3.37
C ARG A 138 0.64 52.67 -3.82
N PRO A 139 0.38 53.62 -2.91
CA PRO A 139 -0.05 54.95 -3.33
C PRO A 139 1.11 55.68 -4.00
N CYS A 140 0.76 56.45 -5.03
CA CYS A 140 1.63 57.22 -5.92
C CYS A 140 2.54 58.23 -5.20
#